data_AF-A0A9X7NKD1-F1
#
_entry.id   AF-A0A9X7NKD1-F1
#
_cell.length_a   1.000
_cell.length_b   1.000
_cell.length_c   1.000
_cell.angle_alpha   90.00
_cell.angle_beta   90.00
_cell.angle_gamma   90.00
#
_symmetry.space_group_name_H-M   'P 1'
#
loop_
_entity.id
_entity.type
_entity.pdbx_description
1 polymer ?
#
loop_
_entity_poly.entity_id
_entity_poly.type
_entity_poly.pdbx_seq_one_letter_code
_entity_poly.pdbx_strand_id
1 'polypeptide(L)'
;MNMQLLVNLTSKAWSLKILAQLHAGVSGRQAPLIAATGASRSSFAASLEHLFQLGLLERNPGHGHPLRPEFRLTDKSKVVAAMASRIEEIVPNEDAFSVLRRSWTVPILAVTGAPSRFSAIKSDLGPVTDRALSKSLGVLEEQAWLRRDIDLSQRTPFPIYHAVNAGLKINQAIAADAR
;
A
#
# COMPACT_ATOMS: atom_id res chain seq x y z
N MET A 1 -5.57 9.21 7.39
CA MET A 1 -4.31 9.27 6.61
C MET A 1 -4.47 10.14 5.36
N ASN A 2 -3.45 10.92 4.95
CA ASN A 2 -3.48 11.74 3.71
C ASN A 2 -3.15 10.88 2.46
N MET A 3 -3.89 11.08 1.36
CA MET A 3 -3.66 10.43 0.05
C MET A 3 -2.22 10.58 -0.45
N GLN A 4 -1.60 11.75 -0.31
CA GLN A 4 -0.22 11.96 -0.76
C GLN A 4 0.77 11.03 -0.03
N LEU A 5 0.56 10.80 1.27
CA LEU A 5 1.38 9.87 2.03
C LEU A 5 1.18 8.44 1.55
N LEU A 6 -0.06 8.03 1.24
CA LEU A 6 -0.37 6.70 0.74
C LEU A 6 0.28 6.43 -0.62
N VAL A 7 0.16 7.38 -1.56
CA VAL A 7 0.82 7.32 -2.88
C VAL A 7 2.33 7.25 -2.73
N ASN A 8 2.91 8.06 -1.85
CA ASN A 8 4.35 8.04 -1.60
C ASN A 8 4.78 6.71 -0.97
N LEU A 9 4.03 6.19 0.01
CA LEU A 9 4.33 4.92 0.69
C LEU A 9 4.39 3.76 -0.31
N THR A 10 3.42 3.67 -1.22
CA THR A 10 3.29 2.55 -2.17
C THR A 10 4.20 2.69 -3.39
N SER A 11 4.88 3.82 -3.56
CA SER A 11 5.82 4.04 -4.66
C SER A 11 7.03 3.07 -4.67
N LYS A 12 7.37 2.48 -3.51
CA LYS A 12 8.36 1.39 -3.42
C LYS A 12 7.68 0.09 -3.02
N ALA A 13 7.98 -0.95 -3.80
CA ALA A 13 7.29 -2.24 -3.76
C ALA A 13 7.24 -2.91 -2.39
N TRP A 14 8.25 -2.73 -1.53
CA TRP A 14 8.33 -3.44 -0.25
C TRP A 14 8.02 -2.58 0.96
N SER A 15 7.75 -1.27 0.79
CA SER A 15 7.48 -0.36 1.90
C SER A 15 6.34 -0.84 2.79
N LEU A 16 5.22 -1.25 2.17
CA LEU A 16 4.04 -1.73 2.89
C LEU A 16 4.37 -2.98 3.71
N LYS A 17 5.02 -3.98 3.10
CA LYS A 17 5.41 -5.23 3.77
C LYS A 17 6.39 -4.99 4.91
N ILE A 18 7.37 -4.11 4.72
CA ILE A 18 8.35 -3.78 5.78
C ILE A 18 7.65 -3.21 7.01
N LEU A 19 6.72 -2.27 6.83
CA LEU A 19 5.97 -1.70 7.94
C LEU A 19 5.06 -2.73 8.62
N ALA A 20 4.38 -3.57 7.84
CA ALA A 20 3.52 -4.63 8.36
C ALA A 20 4.31 -5.65 9.21
N GLN A 21 5.46 -6.11 8.72
CA GLN A 21 6.31 -7.05 9.46
C GLN A 21 6.90 -6.44 10.74
N LEU A 22 7.30 -5.16 10.71
CA LEU A 22 7.71 -4.44 11.92
C LEU A 22 6.56 -4.32 12.94
N HIS A 23 5.34 -4.06 12.46
CA HIS A 23 4.15 -4.03 13.31
C HIS A 23 3.85 -5.39 13.95
N ALA A 24 4.00 -6.47 13.18
CA ALA A 24 3.85 -7.85 13.63
C ALA A 24 4.95 -8.33 14.61
N GLY A 25 5.92 -7.46 14.95
CA GLY A 25 6.97 -7.76 15.92
C GLY A 25 8.20 -8.43 15.34
N VAL A 26 8.35 -8.50 14.00
CA VAL A 26 9.60 -8.95 13.40
C VAL A 26 10.73 -8.02 13.84
N SER A 27 11.83 -8.62 14.31
CA SER A 27 13.02 -7.89 14.74
C SER A 27 13.45 -6.88 13.68
N GLY A 28 13.62 -5.61 14.07
CA GLY A 28 14.01 -4.50 13.21
C GLY A 28 15.42 -4.60 12.60
N ARG A 29 16.05 -5.76 12.66
CA ARG A 29 17.34 -6.03 12.03
C ARG A 29 17.13 -6.36 10.55
N GLN A 30 18.10 -5.98 9.72
CA GLN A 30 18.02 -6.16 8.27
C GLN A 30 17.81 -7.62 7.85
N ALA A 31 18.56 -8.58 8.41
CA ALA A 31 18.44 -9.98 7.99
C ALA A 31 17.06 -10.60 8.32
N PRO A 32 16.51 -10.47 9.54
CA PRO A 32 15.14 -10.89 9.84
C PRO A 32 14.09 -10.25 8.93
N LEU A 33 14.15 -8.94 8.69
CA LEU A 33 13.17 -8.26 7.84
C LEU A 33 13.27 -8.68 6.37
N ILE A 34 14.47 -8.91 5.84
CA ILE A 34 14.64 -9.46 4.49
C ILE A 34 14.01 -10.85 4.41
N ALA A 35 14.26 -11.70 5.40
CA ALA A 35 13.69 -13.05 5.44
C ALA A 35 12.15 -13.02 5.53
N ALA A 36 11.60 -12.16 6.40
CA ALA A 36 10.16 -12.03 6.61
C ALA A 36 9.43 -11.40 5.41
N THR A 37 10.07 -10.44 4.73
CA THR A 37 9.46 -9.81 3.56
C THR A 37 9.61 -10.66 2.29
N GLY A 38 10.67 -11.46 2.17
CA GLY A 38 11.03 -12.15 0.93
C GLY A 38 11.65 -11.24 -0.13
N ALA A 39 11.99 -10.00 0.24
CA ALA A 39 12.57 -9.03 -0.68
C ALA A 39 14.03 -9.38 -1.04
N SER A 40 14.44 -9.06 -2.27
CA SER A 40 15.88 -9.05 -2.59
C SER A 40 16.59 -7.95 -1.79
N ARG A 41 17.87 -8.13 -1.48
CA ARG A 41 18.65 -7.14 -0.70
C ARG A 41 18.58 -5.72 -1.28
N SER A 42 18.66 -5.58 -2.60
CA SER A 42 18.61 -4.28 -3.29
C SER A 42 17.23 -3.63 -3.22
N SER A 43 16.16 -4.40 -3.46
CA SER A 43 14.79 -3.87 -3.40
C SER A 43 14.33 -3.56 -1.98
N PHE A 44 14.81 -4.35 -1.00
CA PHE A 44 14.65 -4.06 0.42
C PHE A 44 15.34 -2.75 0.78
N ALA A 45 16.62 -2.59 0.46
CA ALA A 45 17.39 -1.38 0.77
C ALA A 45 16.74 -0.12 0.17
N ALA A 46 16.28 -0.18 -1.07
CA ALA A 46 15.58 0.93 -1.72
C ALA A 46 14.26 1.31 -1.04
N SER A 47 13.50 0.32 -0.55
CA SER A 47 12.24 0.57 0.16
C SER A 47 12.49 1.07 1.58
N LEU A 48 13.50 0.53 2.25
CA LEU A 48 13.92 0.97 3.58
C LEU A 48 14.42 2.43 3.58
N GLU A 49 15.27 2.79 2.62
CA GLU A 49 15.75 4.17 2.45
C GLU A 49 14.59 5.14 2.21
N HIS A 50 13.63 4.74 1.37
CA HIS A 50 12.43 5.52 1.14
C HIS A 50 11.58 5.71 2.40
N LEU A 51 11.45 4.68 3.23
CA LEU A 51 10.76 4.79 4.53
C LEU A 51 11.48 5.72 5.52
N PHE A 52 12.82 5.80 5.49
CA PHE A 52 13.58 6.81 6.23
C PHE A 52 13.30 8.23 5.71
N GLN A 53 13.31 8.42 4.39
CA GLN A 53 13.02 9.72 3.77
C GLN A 53 11.60 10.22 4.06
N LEU A 54 10.64 9.32 4.20
CA LEU A 54 9.28 9.63 4.64
C LEU A 54 9.15 9.88 6.16
N GLY A 55 10.23 9.68 6.93
CA GLY A 55 10.22 9.80 8.39
C GLY A 55 9.38 8.72 9.10
N LEU A 56 9.13 7.59 8.42
CA LEU A 56 8.34 6.48 8.96
C LEU A 56 9.21 5.48 9.73
N LEU A 57 10.51 5.45 9.44
CA LEU A 57 11.48 4.67 10.18
C LEU A 57 12.58 5.57 10.74
N GLU A 58 13.20 5.10 11.81
CA GLU A 58 14.42 5.67 12.37
C GLU A 58 15.40 4.55 12.72
N ARG A 59 16.69 4.90 12.73
CA ARG A 59 17.73 3.99 13.22
C ARG A 59 17.76 4.11 14.73
N ASN A 60 17.65 2.98 15.42
CA ASN A 60 17.98 2.91 16.84
C ASN A 60 19.51 2.92 16.97
N PRO A 61 20.13 3.99 17.49
CA PRO A 61 21.57 4.02 17.67
C PRO A 61 22.04 2.99 18.71
N GLY A 62 21.14 2.53 19.60
CA GLY A 62 21.50 1.66 20.70
C GLY A 62 22.22 2.38 21.83
N HIS A 63 22.12 1.86 23.06
CA HIS A 63 23.02 2.19 24.16
C HIS A 63 23.82 0.95 24.59
N GLY A 64 25.15 0.96 24.38
CA GLY A 64 26.07 -0.11 24.80
C GLY A 64 26.74 -0.90 23.65
N HIS A 65 27.78 -1.69 23.98
CA HIS A 65 28.58 -2.45 23.02
C HIS A 65 28.40 -3.99 23.15
N PRO A 66 28.36 -4.75 22.03
CA PRO A 66 28.23 -4.30 20.65
C PRO A 66 26.75 -4.29 20.24
N LEU A 67 26.12 -3.12 20.17
CA LEU A 67 24.76 -3.02 19.65
C LEU A 67 24.74 -3.15 18.13
N ARG A 68 23.84 -4.00 17.64
CA ARG A 68 23.53 -4.09 16.21
C ARG A 68 22.48 -3.02 15.89
N PRO A 69 22.67 -2.20 14.85
CA PRO A 69 21.67 -1.23 14.43
C PRO A 69 20.33 -1.92 14.17
N GLU A 70 19.26 -1.36 14.72
CA GLU A 70 17.90 -1.79 14.46
C GLU A 70 17.09 -0.65 13.85
N PHE A 71 16.13 -0.99 13.00
CA PHE A 71 15.16 -0.06 12.45
C PHE A 71 13.92 -0.07 13.34
N ARG A 72 13.42 1.12 13.70
CA ARG A 72 12.24 1.29 14.53
C ARG A 72 11.18 2.11 13.81
N LEU A 73 9.92 1.77 14.07
CA LEU A 73 8.79 2.63 13.72
C LEU A 73 8.89 3.92 14.54
N THR A 74 8.78 5.06 13.88
CA THR A 74 8.56 6.35 14.54
C THR A 74 7.14 6.40 15.12
N ASP A 75 6.85 7.33 16.02
CA ASP A 75 5.49 7.50 16.54
C ASP A 75 4.47 7.78 15.42
N LYS A 76 4.91 8.50 14.38
CA LYS A 76 4.09 8.81 13.20
C LYS A 76 3.74 7.58 12.37
N SER A 77 4.58 6.54 12.38
CA SER A 77 4.37 5.36 11.53
C SER A 77 3.62 4.23 12.21
N LYS A 78 3.36 4.28 13.52
CA LYS A 78 2.58 3.26 14.23
C LYS A 78 1.22 3.01 13.58
N VAL A 79 0.50 4.08 13.24
CA VAL A 79 -0.80 4.01 12.56
C VAL A 79 -0.64 3.43 11.15
N VAL A 80 0.33 3.94 10.37
CA VAL A 80 0.59 3.46 9.01
C VAL A 80 0.99 1.98 8.99
N ALA A 81 1.76 1.53 9.98
CA ALA A 81 2.21 0.16 10.11
C ALA A 81 1.08 -0.79 10.52
N ALA A 82 0.17 -0.35 11.38
CA ALA A 82 -1.05 -1.09 11.70
C ALA A 82 -1.95 -1.26 10.46
N MET A 83 -2.14 -0.20 9.68
CA MET A 83 -2.85 -0.28 8.38
C MET A 83 -2.17 -1.22 7.40
N ALA A 84 -0.85 -1.16 7.29
CA ALA A 84 -0.08 -2.07 6.46
C ALA A 84 -0.27 -3.54 6.87
N SER A 85 -0.26 -3.83 8.18
CA SER A 85 -0.55 -5.18 8.73
C SER A 85 -1.93 -5.68 8.32
N ARG A 86 -2.96 -4.86 8.54
CA ARG A 86 -4.34 -5.22 8.15
C ARG A 86 -4.48 -5.47 6.65
N ILE A 87 -3.79 -4.69 5.81
CA ILE A 87 -3.77 -4.91 4.36
C ILE A 87 -3.07 -6.21 3.99
N GLU A 88 -1.93 -6.52 4.62
CA GLU A 88 -1.20 -7.77 4.39
C GLU A 88 -2.04 -8.99 4.79
N GLU A 89 -2.74 -8.94 5.93
CA GLU A 89 -3.61 -10.03 6.42
C GLU A 89 -4.81 -10.35 5.50
N ILE A 90 -5.26 -9.40 4.68
CA ILE A 90 -6.37 -9.61 3.74
C ILE A 90 -5.94 -10.51 2.57
N VAL A 91 -4.65 -10.52 2.25
CA VAL A 91 -4.13 -11.12 1.04
C VAL A 91 -3.47 -12.48 1.36
N PRO A 92 -3.99 -13.60 0.83
CA PRO A 92 -3.68 -14.93 1.36
C PRO A 92 -2.32 -15.50 0.93
N ASN A 93 -1.66 -14.91 -0.07
CA ASN A 93 -0.42 -15.45 -0.64
C ASN A 93 0.44 -14.38 -1.34
N GLU A 94 1.66 -14.76 -1.70
CA GLU A 94 2.63 -13.87 -2.35
C GLU A 94 2.22 -13.41 -3.75
N ASP A 95 1.46 -14.22 -4.50
CA ASP A 95 1.00 -13.84 -5.84
C ASP A 95 0.03 -12.66 -5.77
N ALA A 96 -0.93 -12.74 -4.86
CA ALA A 96 -1.85 -11.65 -4.59
C ALA A 96 -1.12 -10.47 -3.93
N PHE A 97 -0.12 -10.72 -3.08
CA PHE A 97 0.73 -9.65 -2.54
C PHE A 97 1.53 -8.93 -3.63
N SER A 98 1.93 -9.62 -4.70
CA SER A 98 2.62 -9.02 -5.85
C SER A 98 1.80 -7.93 -6.53
N VAL A 99 0.47 -7.99 -6.43
CA VAL A 99 -0.46 -6.97 -6.91
C VAL A 99 -0.42 -5.74 -6.00
N LEU A 100 -0.39 -5.93 -4.66
CA LEU A 100 -0.23 -4.84 -3.69
C LEU A 100 1.12 -4.10 -3.85
N ARG A 101 2.16 -4.79 -4.31
CA ARG A 101 3.49 -4.19 -4.55
C ARG A 101 3.50 -3.18 -5.71
N ARG A 102 2.46 -3.13 -6.54
CA ARG A 102 2.35 -2.15 -7.63
C ARG A 102 1.92 -0.80 -7.07
N SER A 103 2.57 0.27 -7.52
CA SER A 103 2.47 1.59 -6.89
C SER A 103 1.07 2.17 -6.79
N TRP A 104 0.18 1.82 -7.71
CA TRP A 104 -1.17 2.38 -7.80
C TRP A 104 -2.28 1.46 -7.26
N THR A 105 -1.99 0.21 -6.91
CA THR A 105 -3.02 -0.73 -6.42
C THR A 105 -3.72 -0.21 -5.18
N VAL A 106 -2.96 0.04 -4.11
CA VAL A 106 -3.50 0.46 -2.82
C VAL A 106 -4.12 1.87 -2.90
N PRO A 107 -3.50 2.87 -3.56
CA PRO A 107 -4.14 4.17 -3.75
C PRO A 107 -5.45 4.12 -4.54
N ILE A 108 -5.52 3.35 -5.63
CA ILE A 108 -6.78 3.19 -6.40
C ILE A 108 -7.86 2.57 -5.53
N LEU A 109 -7.53 1.52 -4.77
CA LEU A 109 -8.48 0.90 -3.85
C LEU A 109 -8.96 1.88 -2.78
N ALA A 110 -8.12 2.81 -2.31
CA ALA A 110 -8.51 3.83 -1.34
C ALA A 110 -9.61 4.78 -1.84
N VAL A 111 -9.64 5.10 -3.15
CA VAL A 111 -10.59 6.07 -3.75
C VAL A 111 -11.78 5.43 -4.46
N THR A 112 -11.87 4.10 -4.46
CA THR A 112 -12.91 3.34 -5.16
C THR A 112 -13.88 2.64 -4.21
N GLY A 113 -13.98 3.09 -2.95
CA GLY A 113 -14.94 2.58 -1.98
C GLY A 113 -16.41 2.82 -2.39
N ALA A 114 -16.66 3.89 -3.16
CA ALA A 114 -17.91 4.14 -3.85
C ALA A 114 -17.71 4.05 -5.37
N PRO A 115 -18.79 3.83 -6.16
CA PRO A 115 -18.71 3.83 -7.61
C PRO A 115 -18.19 5.16 -8.17
N SER A 116 -17.05 5.10 -8.85
CA SER A 116 -16.32 6.29 -9.32
C SER A 116 -15.95 6.18 -10.80
N ARG A 117 -16.01 7.31 -11.52
CA ARG A 117 -15.56 7.39 -12.91
C ARG A 117 -14.04 7.41 -12.98
N PHE A 118 -13.49 7.02 -14.13
CA PHE A 118 -12.05 7.09 -14.41
C PHE A 118 -11.45 8.47 -14.12
N SER A 119 -12.10 9.55 -14.56
CA SER A 119 -11.61 10.92 -14.36
C SER A 119 -11.62 11.35 -12.90
N ALA A 120 -12.61 10.92 -12.11
CA ALA A 120 -12.67 11.19 -10.68
C ALA A 120 -11.54 10.47 -9.94
N ILE A 121 -11.35 9.17 -10.21
CA ILE A 121 -10.24 8.38 -9.66
C ILE A 121 -8.88 9.03 -9.99
N LYS A 122 -8.69 9.44 -11.25
CA LYS A 122 -7.46 10.13 -11.68
C LYS A 122 -7.22 11.42 -10.89
N SER A 123 -8.27 12.23 -10.73
CA SER A 123 -8.20 13.51 -10.02
C SER A 123 -7.82 13.31 -8.56
N ASP A 124 -8.44 12.34 -7.88
CA ASP A 124 -8.21 12.08 -6.45
C ASP A 124 -6.82 11.50 -6.18
N LEU A 125 -6.25 10.79 -7.15
CA LEU A 125 -4.92 10.20 -7.04
C LEU A 125 -3.78 11.18 -7.29
N GLY A 126 -4.02 12.32 -7.94
CA GLY A 126 -3.00 13.33 -8.24
C GLY A 126 -2.10 12.93 -9.43
N PRO A 127 -0.84 12.47 -9.23
CA PRO A 127 0.13 12.33 -10.33
C PRO A 127 -0.02 11.06 -11.18
N VAL A 128 -1.15 10.33 -11.10
CA VAL A 128 -1.35 9.12 -11.91
C VAL A 128 -1.53 9.47 -13.39
N THR A 129 -0.81 8.76 -14.27
CA THR A 129 -1.00 8.89 -15.72
C THR A 129 -2.17 8.04 -16.19
N ASP A 130 -2.80 8.41 -17.32
CA ASP A 130 -3.91 7.62 -17.89
C ASP A 130 -3.50 6.18 -18.15
N ARG A 131 -2.29 5.97 -18.69
CA ARG A 131 -1.75 4.64 -18.94
C ARG A 131 -1.56 3.84 -17.65
N ALA A 132 -1.03 4.46 -16.60
CA ALA A 132 -0.82 3.79 -15.32
C ALA A 132 -2.16 3.44 -14.65
N LEU A 133 -3.13 4.35 -14.70
CA LEU A 133 -4.47 4.12 -14.17
C LEU A 133 -5.17 2.99 -14.93
N SER A 134 -5.27 3.08 -16.26
CA SER A 134 -5.93 2.04 -17.08
C SER A 134 -5.32 0.65 -16.87
N LYS A 135 -3.98 0.55 -16.84
CA LYS A 135 -3.30 -0.73 -16.58
C LYS A 135 -3.60 -1.27 -15.18
N SER A 136 -3.67 -0.40 -14.18
CA SER A 136 -3.92 -0.82 -12.80
C SER A 136 -5.37 -1.22 -12.58
N LEU A 137 -6.34 -0.51 -13.17
CA LEU A 137 -7.75 -0.89 -13.16
C LEU A 137 -7.94 -2.29 -13.76
N GLY A 138 -7.38 -2.55 -14.94
CA GLY A 138 -7.45 -3.87 -15.58
C GLY A 138 -6.88 -5.00 -14.72
N VAL A 139 -5.73 -4.78 -14.09
CA VAL A 139 -5.13 -5.77 -13.16
C VAL A 139 -6.03 -6.01 -11.95
N LEU A 140 -6.67 -4.97 -11.40
CA LEU A 140 -7.56 -5.12 -10.25
C LEU A 140 -8.88 -5.81 -10.62
N GLU A 141 -9.38 -5.60 -11.84
CA GLU A 141 -10.51 -6.33 -12.40
C GLU A 141 -10.18 -7.82 -12.62
N GLU A 142 -9.02 -8.12 -13.21
CA GLU A 142 -8.52 -9.50 -13.40
C GLU A 142 -8.39 -10.27 -12.07
N GLN A 143 -8.03 -9.56 -10.99
CA GLN A 143 -7.96 -10.12 -9.63
C GLN A 143 -9.31 -10.16 -8.90
N ALA A 144 -10.37 -9.67 -9.53
CA ALA A 144 -11.68 -9.48 -8.91
C ALA A 144 -11.62 -8.65 -7.61
N TRP A 145 -10.72 -7.68 -7.54
CA TRP A 145 -10.61 -6.71 -6.44
C TRP A 145 -11.31 -5.39 -6.77
N LEU A 146 -11.59 -5.19 -8.04
CA LEU A 146 -12.36 -4.08 -8.58
C LEU A 146 -13.41 -4.64 -9.52
N ARG A 147 -14.58 -4.01 -9.56
CA ARG A 147 -15.61 -4.27 -10.56
C ARG A 147 -15.79 -3.03 -11.42
N ARG A 148 -15.89 -3.24 -12.73
CA ARG A 148 -16.29 -2.23 -13.70
C ARG A 148 -17.73 -2.49 -14.14
N ASP A 149 -18.57 -1.49 -13.99
CA ASP A 149 -19.95 -1.49 -14.47
C ASP A 149 -20.18 -0.32 -15.43
N ILE A 150 -21.28 -0.38 -16.18
CA ILE A 150 -21.74 0.72 -17.02
C ILE A 150 -22.94 1.38 -16.33
N ASP A 151 -22.81 2.65 -15.98
CA ASP A 151 -23.91 3.45 -15.48
C ASP A 151 -24.76 3.94 -16.66
N LEU A 152 -26.06 3.61 -16.60
CA LEU A 152 -27.07 3.94 -17.62
C LEU A 152 -28.06 5.00 -17.14
N SER A 153 -27.86 5.59 -15.96
CA SER A 153 -28.77 6.57 -15.35
C SER A 153 -28.76 7.93 -16.06
N GLN A 154 -27.74 8.20 -16.88
CA GLN A 154 -27.58 9.43 -17.66
C GLN A 154 -27.80 9.17 -19.16
N ARG A 155 -27.98 10.25 -19.93
CA ARG A 155 -28.19 10.21 -21.39
C ARG A 155 -27.11 9.40 -22.13
N THR A 156 -25.85 9.55 -21.73
CA THR A 156 -24.71 8.83 -22.32
C THR A 156 -24.17 7.83 -21.30
N PRO A 157 -24.17 6.52 -21.59
CA PRO A 157 -23.56 5.52 -20.73
C PRO A 157 -22.09 5.80 -20.44
N PHE A 158 -21.64 5.51 -19.21
CA PHE A 158 -20.23 5.66 -18.85
C PHE A 158 -19.76 4.57 -17.89
N PRO A 159 -18.47 4.18 -17.93
CA PRO A 159 -17.94 3.20 -17.01
C PRO A 159 -17.73 3.79 -15.61
N ILE A 160 -18.07 3.00 -14.61
CA ILE A 160 -17.80 3.24 -13.19
C ILE A 160 -17.02 2.06 -12.62
N TYR A 161 -16.19 2.35 -11.62
CA TYR A 161 -15.35 1.37 -10.96
C TYR A 161 -15.58 1.44 -9.45
N HIS A 162 -15.67 0.28 -8.80
CA HIS A 162 -15.73 0.20 -7.35
C HIS A 162 -14.99 -1.03 -6.81
N ALA A 163 -14.44 -0.91 -5.62
CA ALA A 163 -13.73 -1.98 -4.94
C ALA A 163 -14.70 -3.09 -4.53
N VAL A 164 -14.30 -4.34 -4.74
CA VAL A 164 -15.07 -5.54 -4.40
C VAL A 164 -14.17 -6.60 -3.76
N ASN A 165 -14.76 -7.60 -3.12
CA ASN A 165 -14.03 -8.73 -2.50
C ASN A 165 -12.87 -8.26 -1.60
N ALA A 166 -11.64 -8.75 -1.83
CA ALA A 166 -10.46 -8.33 -1.10
C ALA A 166 -10.15 -6.83 -1.28
N GLY A 167 -10.42 -6.27 -2.46
CA GLY A 167 -10.25 -4.83 -2.70
C GLY A 167 -11.12 -3.96 -1.79
N LEU A 168 -12.37 -4.37 -1.52
CA LEU A 168 -13.25 -3.67 -0.58
C LEU A 168 -12.73 -3.77 0.86
N LYS A 169 -12.25 -4.95 1.27
CA LYS A 169 -11.62 -5.12 2.60
C LYS A 169 -10.39 -4.23 2.75
N ILE A 170 -9.56 -4.12 1.69
CA ILE A 170 -8.38 -3.24 1.67
C ILE A 170 -8.81 -1.77 1.78
N ASN A 171 -9.83 -1.34 1.02
CA ASN A 171 -10.39 0.00 1.14
C ASN A 171 -10.80 0.33 2.59
N GLN A 172 -11.51 -0.60 3.26
CA GLN A 172 -11.93 -0.44 4.64
C GLN A 172 -10.74 -0.40 5.62
N ALA A 173 -9.72 -1.24 5.41
CA ALA A 173 -8.50 -1.25 6.23
C ALA A 173 -7.73 0.08 6.17
N ILE A 174 -7.76 0.76 5.01
CA ILE A 174 -7.18 2.11 4.80
C ILE A 174 -8.03 3.17 5.51
N ALA A 175 -9.35 3.08 5.40
CA ALA A 175 -10.28 4.06 5.97
C ALA A 175 -10.37 4.00 7.51
N ALA A 176 -10.04 2.87 8.14
CA ALA A 176 -10.06 2.70 9.59
C ALA A 176 -9.19 3.72 10.35
N ASP A 177 -8.11 4.20 9.73
CA ASP A 177 -7.18 5.18 10.30
C ASP A 177 -7.36 6.60 9.72
N ALA A 178 -8.51 6.85 9.09
CA ALA A 178 -8.91 8.17 8.64
C ALA A 178 -9.88 8.87 9.62
N ARG A 179 -10.19 8.23 10.75
CA ARG A 179 -11.08 8.73 11.80
C ARG A 179 -10.30 9.17 13.03
#